data_AF-A0A7J4EC69-F1
#
_entry.id   AF-A0A7J4EC69-F1
#
_cell.length_a   1.000
_cell.length_b   1.000
_cell.length_c   1.000
_cell.angle_alpha   90.00
_cell.angle_beta   90.00
_cell.angle_gamma   90.00
#
_symmetry.space_group_name_H-M   'P 1'
#
loop_
_entity.id
_entity.type
_entity.pdbx_description
1 polymer ?
#
loop_
_entity_poly.entity_id
_entity_poly.type
_entity_poly.pdbx_seq_one_letter_code
_entity_poly.pdbx_strand_id
1 'polypeptide(L)'
;MENQRHEGKTCLEIKMHGSRYYVYHSTNRYDKEIKKGRKVSKYLGKLDKVKGFIPKRQNKQAVAGPRNITEYGNSMLLHEMMKDIKPILRAGFPDHWEGICALAMVRVPGNVPLKRAKDAWEKLYNAEDVNPSLNQKNLTAVMRDVGVNRAGQNAIFKSGLCKGG
;
A
#
# COMPACT_ATOMS: atom_id res chain seq x y z
N MET A 1 -0.96 5.20 41.46
CA MET A 1 -1.86 5.18 40.28
C MET A 1 -2.36 6.58 39.92
N GLU A 2 -2.22 7.57 40.82
CA GLU A 2 -2.55 8.98 40.61
C GLU A 2 -1.80 9.64 39.44
N ASN A 3 -0.50 9.36 39.27
CA ASN A 3 0.32 10.05 38.26
C ASN A 3 -0.15 9.81 36.81
N GLN A 4 -0.76 8.66 36.51
CA GLN A 4 -1.29 8.36 35.17
C GLN A 4 -2.63 9.07 34.88
N ARG A 5 -3.39 9.41 35.93
CA ARG A 5 -4.65 10.17 35.78
C ARG A 5 -4.39 11.63 35.40
N HIS A 6 -3.26 12.19 35.84
CA HIS A 6 -2.87 13.57 35.54
C HIS A 6 -2.49 13.78 34.05
N GLU A 7 -2.16 12.70 33.33
CA GLU A 7 -1.76 12.70 31.91
C GLU A 7 -2.92 12.40 30.93
N GLY A 8 -4.16 12.21 31.42
CA GLY A 8 -5.35 12.01 30.59
C GLY A 8 -5.40 10.69 29.79
N LYS A 9 -4.55 9.72 30.12
CA LYS A 9 -4.50 8.40 29.51
C LYS A 9 -4.64 7.37 30.61
N THR A 10 -5.70 6.55 30.54
CA THR A 10 -5.82 5.16 31.03
C THR A 10 -7.22 4.87 31.58
N CYS A 11 -8.25 4.88 30.71
CA CYS A 11 -9.49 4.17 31.04
C CYS A 11 -9.67 3.04 30.02
N LEU A 12 -9.41 1.80 30.45
CA LEU A 12 -9.86 0.63 29.72
C LEU A 12 -11.38 0.53 29.87
N GLU A 13 -12.09 0.47 28.76
CA GLU A 13 -13.55 0.41 28.70
C GLU A 13 -13.95 -0.93 28.08
N ILE A 14 -14.76 -1.71 28.79
CA ILE A 14 -15.31 -2.97 28.28
C ILE A 14 -16.72 -2.71 27.80
N LYS A 15 -17.00 -3.04 26.53
CA LYS A 15 -18.34 -2.95 25.93
C LYS A 15 -18.84 -4.34 25.57
N MET A 16 -20.08 -4.62 25.92
CA MET A 16 -20.78 -5.83 25.53
C MET A 16 -21.59 -5.57 24.26
N HIS A 17 -21.39 -6.39 23.24
CA HIS A 17 -22.25 -6.42 22.05
C HIS A 17 -22.72 -7.86 21.83
N GLY A 18 -24.01 -8.10 22.08
CA GLY A 18 -24.58 -9.45 22.13
C GLY A 18 -23.96 -10.26 23.27
N SER A 19 -23.41 -11.44 22.95
CA SER A 19 -22.75 -12.34 23.91
C SER A 19 -21.24 -12.13 24.04
N ARG A 20 -20.68 -11.11 23.36
CA ARG A 20 -19.22 -10.89 23.26
C ARG A 20 -18.79 -9.62 23.98
N TYR A 21 -17.64 -9.68 24.64
CA TYR A 21 -17.02 -8.57 25.33
C TYR A 21 -15.85 -8.02 24.51
N TYR A 22 -15.78 -6.69 24.41
CA TYR A 22 -14.76 -5.99 23.64
C TYR A 22 -14.10 -4.93 24.50
N VAL A 23 -12.77 -4.88 24.47
CA VAL A 23 -11.96 -3.95 25.26
C VAL A 23 -11.54 -2.79 24.39
N TYR A 24 -11.71 -1.59 24.92
CA TYR A 24 -11.34 -0.32 24.31
C TYR A 24 -10.42 0.46 25.24
N HIS A 25 -9.57 1.29 24.67
CA HIS A 25 -8.84 2.33 25.38
C HIS A 25 -9.54 3.66 25.14
N SER A 26 -10.13 4.23 26.19
CA SER A 26 -10.80 5.53 26.12
C SER A 26 -9.85 6.66 26.50
N THR A 27 -9.81 7.69 25.67
CA THR A 27 -9.08 8.95 25.91
C THR A 27 -9.98 10.12 25.56
N ASN A 28 -9.80 11.28 26.20
CA ASN A 28 -10.46 12.52 25.79
C ASN A 28 -9.50 13.32 24.92
N ARG A 29 -9.91 13.66 23.69
CA ARG A 29 -9.18 14.56 22.80
C ARG A 29 -9.98 15.84 22.59
N TYR A 30 -9.30 16.97 22.64
CA TYR A 30 -9.93 18.24 22.30
C TYR A 30 -10.24 18.30 20.80
N ASP A 31 -11.49 18.61 20.47
CA ASP A 31 -11.97 18.74 19.10
C ASP A 31 -12.17 20.24 18.81
N LYS A 32 -11.41 20.77 17.84
CA LYS A 32 -11.34 22.21 17.56
C LYS A 32 -12.60 22.75 16.87
N GLU A 33 -13.34 21.90 16.16
CA GLU A 33 -14.55 22.30 15.44
C GLU A 33 -15.69 22.55 16.43
N ILE A 34 -15.87 21.62 17.39
CA ILE A 34 -16.89 21.74 18.44
C ILE A 34 -16.41 22.49 19.69
N LYS A 35 -15.14 22.91 19.72
CA LYS A 35 -14.45 23.59 20.83
C LYS A 35 -14.63 22.92 22.20
N LYS A 36 -14.69 21.59 22.23
CA LYS A 36 -14.95 20.79 23.43
C LYS A 36 -14.14 19.51 23.42
N GLY A 37 -13.95 18.91 24.60
CA GLY A 37 -13.37 17.58 24.73
C GLY A 37 -14.29 16.50 24.18
N ARG A 38 -13.78 15.65 23.30
CA ARG A 38 -14.48 14.50 22.71
C ARG A 38 -13.83 13.20 23.20
N LYS A 39 -14.65 12.30 23.74
CA LYS A 39 -14.21 10.94 24.10
C LYS A 39 -13.92 10.14 22.82
N VAL A 40 -12.71 9.61 22.72
CA VAL A 40 -12.24 8.74 21.64
C VAL A 40 -11.88 7.39 22.23
N SER A 41 -12.65 6.36 21.86
CA SER A 41 -12.42 4.96 22.27
C SER A 41 -11.70 4.19 21.16
N LYS A 42 -10.50 3.68 21.43
CA LYS A 42 -9.70 2.86 20.50
C LYS A 42 -9.86 1.37 20.82
N TYR A 43 -10.33 0.58 19.86
CA TYR A 43 -10.51 -0.88 20.03
C TYR A 43 -9.16 -1.59 20.25
N LEU A 44 -9.05 -2.37 21.34
CA LEU A 44 -7.86 -3.12 21.71
C LEU A 44 -7.97 -4.63 21.45
N GLY A 45 -9.15 -5.22 21.54
CA GLY A 45 -9.32 -6.66 21.40
C GLY A 45 -10.61 -7.18 22.02
N LYS A 46 -10.82 -8.49 21.97
CA LYS A 46 -11.99 -9.16 22.56
C LYS A 46 -11.62 -9.81 23.88
N LEU A 47 -12.56 -9.84 24.82
CA LEU A 47 -12.40 -10.54 26.09
C LEU A 47 -13.20 -11.85 26.03
N ASP A 48 -12.49 -12.95 26.15
CA ASP A 48 -13.04 -14.30 26.19
C ASP A 48 -13.05 -14.80 27.64
N LYS A 49 -14.13 -15.47 28.05
CA LYS A 49 -14.29 -15.93 29.45
C LYS A 49 -13.29 -17.02 29.82
N VAL A 50 -12.85 -17.83 28.86
CA VAL A 50 -11.93 -18.95 29.08
C VAL A 50 -10.49 -18.52 28.78
N LYS A 51 -10.29 -17.83 27.65
CA LYS A 51 -8.95 -17.46 27.16
C LYS A 51 -8.44 -16.10 27.66
N GLY A 52 -9.27 -15.35 28.38
CA GLY A 52 -8.94 -14.00 28.82
C GLY A 52 -8.90 -12.99 27.67
N PHE A 53 -8.07 -11.96 27.80
CA PHE A 53 -7.98 -10.90 26.81
C PHE A 53 -7.25 -11.34 25.54
N ILE A 54 -7.94 -11.32 24.41
CA ILE A 54 -7.41 -11.62 23.09
C ILE A 54 -7.19 -10.29 22.35
N PRO A 55 -5.93 -9.83 22.23
CA PRO A 55 -5.63 -8.56 21.58
C PRO A 55 -6.04 -8.60 20.10
N LYS A 56 -6.43 -7.43 19.57
CA LYS A 56 -6.62 -7.22 18.14
C LYS A 56 -5.32 -7.64 17.45
N ARG A 57 -5.42 -8.50 16.44
CA ARG A 57 -4.29 -8.79 15.55
C ARG A 57 -3.80 -7.46 14.99
N GLN A 58 -2.66 -6.99 15.48
CA GLN A 58 -1.92 -5.96 14.79
C GLN A 58 -1.54 -6.62 13.46
N ASN A 59 -1.82 -5.94 12.33
CA ASN A 59 -1.09 -6.28 11.12
C ASN A 59 0.36 -6.11 11.52
N LYS A 60 1.07 -7.21 11.75
CA LYS A 60 2.51 -7.20 11.65
C LYS A 60 2.73 -6.74 10.22
N GLN A 61 2.92 -5.42 10.03
CA GLN A 61 3.72 -4.95 8.91
C GLN A 61 4.91 -5.87 8.97
N ALA A 62 4.98 -6.76 7.97
CA ALA A 62 5.96 -7.83 7.95
C ALA A 62 7.26 -7.15 8.32
N VAL A 63 7.83 -7.53 9.47
CA VAL A 63 9.15 -7.06 9.85
C VAL A 63 9.97 -7.32 8.60
N ALA A 64 10.45 -6.26 7.97
CA ALA A 64 11.21 -6.36 6.75
C ALA A 64 12.54 -7.00 7.15
N GLY A 65 12.52 -8.32 7.33
CA GLY A 65 13.72 -9.12 7.33
C GLY A 65 14.44 -8.83 6.02
N PRO A 66 15.76 -8.80 6.01
CA PRO A 66 16.52 -8.53 4.80
C PRO A 66 16.06 -9.52 3.72
N ARG A 67 15.42 -9.01 2.66
CA ARG A 67 15.02 -9.79 1.49
C ARG A 67 16.30 -10.09 0.71
N ASN A 68 17.07 -11.07 1.19
CA ASN A 68 18.36 -11.45 0.61
C ASN A 68 18.24 -12.23 -0.71
N ILE A 69 17.03 -12.51 -1.19
CA ILE A 69 16.80 -13.19 -2.46
C ILE A 69 16.11 -12.21 -3.40
N THR A 70 16.91 -11.47 -4.16
CA THR A 70 16.43 -10.67 -5.30
C THR A 70 16.39 -11.54 -6.54
N GLU A 71 15.27 -11.52 -7.27
CA GLU A 71 15.09 -12.26 -8.53
C GLU A 71 15.85 -11.55 -9.66
N TYR A 72 17.17 -11.75 -9.74
CA TYR A 72 18.03 -11.09 -10.72
C TYR A 72 17.69 -11.50 -12.17
N GLY A 73 17.64 -12.80 -12.45
CA GLY A 73 17.43 -13.32 -13.81
C GLY A 73 16.10 -12.87 -14.42
N ASN A 74 15.01 -13.02 -13.66
CA ASN A 74 13.69 -12.53 -14.07
C ASN A 74 13.70 -11.03 -14.30
N SER A 75 14.33 -10.27 -13.40
CA SER A 75 14.39 -8.82 -13.53
C SER A 75 15.16 -8.38 -14.78
N MET A 76 16.34 -8.94 -15.04
CA MET A 76 17.13 -8.63 -16.23
C MET A 76 16.37 -8.91 -17.52
N LEU A 77 15.71 -10.07 -17.61
CA LEU A 77 14.91 -10.41 -18.78
C LEU A 77 13.77 -9.39 -18.99
N LEU A 78 13.06 -9.03 -17.92
CA LEU A 78 11.99 -8.03 -17.98
C LEU A 78 12.53 -6.64 -18.38
N HIS A 79 13.68 -6.23 -17.86
CA HIS A 79 14.32 -4.96 -18.24
C HIS A 79 14.72 -4.95 -19.71
N GLU A 80 15.27 -6.05 -20.23
CA GLU A 80 15.62 -6.15 -21.65
C GLU A 80 14.37 -6.09 -22.54
N MET A 81 13.29 -6.79 -22.18
CA MET A 81 12.00 -6.71 -22.90
C MET A 81 11.38 -5.30 -22.85
N MET A 82 11.58 -4.58 -21.75
CA MET A 82 11.03 -3.23 -21.57
C MET A 82 11.84 -2.14 -22.28
N LYS A 83 13.07 -2.43 -22.72
CA LYS A 83 14.01 -1.45 -23.28
C LYS A 83 13.45 -0.66 -24.46
N ASP A 84 12.69 -1.33 -25.34
CA ASP A 84 12.09 -0.71 -26.51
C ASP A 84 10.81 0.08 -26.19
N ILE A 85 10.06 -0.37 -25.18
CA ILE A 85 8.77 0.22 -24.80
C ILE A 85 8.97 1.43 -23.88
N LYS A 86 10.03 1.42 -23.07
CA LYS A 86 10.30 2.43 -22.05
C LYS A 86 10.44 3.87 -22.62
N PRO A 87 11.15 4.13 -23.73
CA PRO A 87 11.20 5.47 -24.33
C PRO A 87 9.82 5.98 -24.75
N ILE A 88 8.99 5.09 -25.29
CA ILE A 88 7.62 5.40 -25.73
C ILE A 88 6.75 5.74 -24.51
N LEU A 89 6.87 4.96 -23.43
CA LEU A 89 6.17 5.22 -22.17
C LEU A 89 6.57 6.56 -21.57
N ARG A 90 7.86 6.90 -21.59
CA ARG A 90 8.37 8.20 -21.11
C ARG A 90 7.80 9.37 -21.91
N ALA A 91 7.67 9.22 -23.23
CA ALA A 91 7.08 10.25 -24.08
C ALA A 91 5.56 10.41 -23.88
N GLY A 92 4.83 9.29 -23.73
CA GLY A 92 3.37 9.32 -23.58
C GLY A 92 2.86 9.60 -22.17
N PHE A 93 3.64 9.23 -21.15
CA PHE A 93 3.28 9.31 -19.73
C PHE A 93 4.48 9.76 -18.87
N PRO A 94 5.02 10.96 -19.07
CA PRO A 94 6.23 11.43 -18.37
C PRO A 94 6.11 11.42 -16.85
N ASP A 95 4.92 11.65 -16.29
CA ASP A 95 4.70 11.67 -14.84
C ASP A 95 4.42 10.29 -14.23
N HIS A 96 4.18 9.28 -15.06
CA HIS A 96 3.67 7.97 -14.62
C HIS A 96 4.42 6.76 -15.18
N TRP A 97 5.37 6.96 -16.10
CA TRP A 97 6.06 5.86 -16.80
C TRP A 97 6.71 4.87 -15.83
N GLU A 98 7.28 5.33 -14.71
CA GLU A 98 7.91 4.47 -13.69
C GLU A 98 6.89 3.52 -13.07
N GLY A 99 5.75 4.05 -12.65
CA GLY A 99 4.67 3.28 -12.04
C GLY A 99 4.05 2.29 -13.04
N ILE A 100 3.92 2.70 -14.31
CA ILE A 100 3.42 1.84 -15.38
C ILE A 100 4.40 0.69 -15.65
N CYS A 101 5.70 1.00 -15.84
CA CYS A 101 6.75 0.01 -16.07
C CYS A 101 6.81 -1.01 -14.93
N ALA A 102 6.92 -0.53 -13.69
CA ALA A 102 7.04 -1.40 -12.53
C ALA A 102 5.78 -2.26 -12.33
N LEU A 103 4.58 -1.70 -12.54
CA LEU A 103 3.34 -2.47 -12.45
C LEU A 103 3.22 -3.52 -13.55
N ALA A 104 3.70 -3.23 -14.76
CA ALA A 104 3.74 -4.20 -15.86
C ALA A 104 4.69 -5.35 -15.53
N MET A 105 5.93 -5.04 -15.12
CA MET A 105 6.95 -6.03 -14.77
C MET A 105 6.49 -6.99 -13.67
N VAL A 106 5.89 -6.48 -12.58
CA VAL A 106 5.41 -7.35 -11.49
C VAL A 106 4.19 -8.20 -11.87
N ARG A 107 3.47 -7.85 -12.94
CA ARG A 107 2.28 -8.58 -13.41
C ARG A 107 2.57 -9.65 -14.46
N VAL A 108 3.73 -9.62 -15.12
CA VAL A 108 4.14 -10.66 -16.08
C VAL A 108 4.09 -12.07 -15.48
N PRO A 109 4.67 -12.35 -14.30
CA PRO A 109 4.65 -13.72 -13.74
C PRO A 109 3.27 -14.14 -13.20
N GLY A 110 2.31 -13.22 -13.09
CA GLY A 110 0.95 -13.54 -12.65
C GLY A 110 0.20 -12.35 -12.07
N ASN A 111 -1.05 -12.60 -11.67
CA ASN A 111 -1.90 -11.54 -11.13
C ASN A 111 -1.41 -11.05 -9.76
N VAL A 112 -0.87 -9.84 -9.71
CA VAL A 112 -0.47 -9.16 -8.47
C VAL A 112 -1.53 -8.12 -8.06
N PRO A 113 -2.23 -8.33 -6.92
CA PRO A 113 -3.13 -7.32 -6.37
C PRO A 113 -2.39 -6.01 -6.11
N LEU A 114 -3.00 -4.84 -6.38
CA LEU A 114 -2.35 -3.53 -6.23
C LEU A 114 -1.69 -3.31 -4.86
N LYS A 115 -2.32 -3.81 -3.78
CA LYS A 115 -1.78 -3.72 -2.41
C LYS A 115 -0.45 -4.47 -2.20
N ARG A 116 -0.09 -5.40 -3.11
CA ARG A 116 1.14 -6.20 -3.09
C ARG A 116 2.14 -5.80 -4.17
N ALA A 117 1.82 -4.82 -5.02
CA ALA A 117 2.70 -4.40 -6.11
C ALA A 117 4.07 -3.93 -5.60
N LYS A 118 4.08 -3.15 -4.51
CA LYS A 118 5.32 -2.74 -3.84
C LYS A 118 6.14 -3.93 -3.36
N ASP A 119 5.52 -4.88 -2.66
CA ASP A 119 6.20 -6.08 -2.15
C ASP A 119 6.77 -6.95 -3.29
N ALA A 120 6.08 -7.02 -4.43
CA ALA A 120 6.54 -7.77 -5.60
C ALA A 120 7.70 -7.05 -6.30
N TRP A 121 7.63 -5.72 -6.43
CA TRP A 121 8.71 -4.92 -7.02
C TRP A 121 10.00 -5.02 -6.22
N GLU A 122 9.90 -4.91 -4.89
CA GLU A 122 11.05 -5.01 -3.98
C GLU A 122 11.71 -6.41 -3.97
N LYS A 123 11.14 -7.42 -4.64
CA LYS A 123 11.79 -8.71 -4.87
C LYS A 123 12.60 -8.74 -6.16
N LEU A 124 12.24 -7.93 -7.16
CA LEU A 124 12.99 -7.83 -8.40
C LEU A 124 14.26 -7.02 -8.17
N TYR A 125 15.35 -7.41 -8.81
CA TYR A 125 16.57 -6.61 -8.80
C TYR A 125 16.36 -5.31 -9.57
N ASN A 126 16.55 -4.16 -8.94
CA ASN A 126 16.33 -2.85 -9.56
C ASN A 126 17.55 -2.42 -10.38
N ALA A 127 17.59 -2.81 -11.66
CA ALA A 127 18.74 -2.58 -12.54
C ALA A 127 19.02 -1.10 -12.83
N GLU A 128 17.98 -0.29 -12.77
CA GLU A 128 17.96 1.09 -13.26
C GLU A 128 17.77 2.10 -12.12
N ASP A 129 17.86 1.64 -10.87
CA ASP A 129 17.68 2.42 -9.64
C ASP A 129 16.45 3.33 -9.64
N VAL A 130 15.34 2.84 -10.18
CA VAL A 130 14.07 3.58 -10.28
C VAL A 130 13.27 3.41 -9.00
N ASN A 131 12.64 4.48 -8.50
CA ASN A 131 11.84 4.45 -7.28
C ASN A 131 10.34 4.73 -7.53
N PRO A 132 9.62 3.81 -8.18
CA PRO A 132 8.22 4.00 -8.49
C PRO A 132 7.36 4.05 -7.22
N SER A 133 6.41 4.98 -7.20
CA SER A 133 5.45 5.08 -6.09
C SER A 133 4.35 4.00 -6.17
N LEU A 134 4.67 2.78 -5.71
CA LEU A 134 3.80 1.60 -5.80
C LEU A 134 2.79 1.40 -4.66
N ASN A 135 2.48 2.45 -3.88
CA ASN A 135 1.41 2.32 -2.89
C ASN A 135 0.04 2.26 -3.59
N GLN A 136 -0.92 1.55 -2.98
CA GLN A 136 -2.23 1.28 -3.61
C GLN A 136 -2.96 2.57 -4.04
N LYS A 137 -2.93 3.63 -3.22
CA LYS A 137 -3.61 4.90 -3.52
C LYS A 137 -3.03 5.54 -4.79
N ASN A 138 -1.71 5.57 -4.89
CA ASN A 138 -1.01 6.16 -6.02
C ASN A 138 -1.18 5.30 -7.28
N LEU A 139 -1.15 3.97 -7.17
CA LEU A 139 -1.44 3.10 -8.31
C LEU A 139 -2.88 3.25 -8.82
N THR A 140 -3.87 3.43 -7.93
CA THR A 140 -5.24 3.71 -8.35
C THR A 140 -5.37 5.06 -9.06
N ALA A 141 -4.65 6.08 -8.61
CA ALA A 141 -4.59 7.38 -9.29
C ALA A 141 -3.94 7.24 -10.67
N VAL A 142 -2.75 6.64 -10.75
CA VAL A 142 -2.04 6.37 -12.01
C VAL A 142 -2.94 5.63 -13.01
N MET A 143 -3.64 4.58 -12.59
CA MET A 143 -4.55 3.84 -13.49
C MET A 143 -5.70 4.72 -14.02
N ARG A 144 -6.25 5.61 -13.17
CA ARG A 144 -7.29 6.55 -13.59
C ARG A 144 -6.75 7.56 -14.60
N ASP A 145 -5.61 8.16 -14.29
CA ASP A 145 -5.00 9.22 -15.09
C ASP A 145 -4.54 8.68 -16.45
N VAL A 146 -3.94 7.49 -16.47
CA VAL A 146 -3.63 6.75 -17.70
C VAL A 146 -4.90 6.43 -18.49
N GLY A 147 -5.98 6.00 -17.83
CA GLY A 147 -7.23 5.62 -18.48
C GLY A 147 -7.95 6.77 -19.21
N VAL A 148 -7.82 8.01 -18.71
CA VAL A 148 -8.43 9.20 -19.34
C VAL A 148 -7.52 9.87 -20.38
N ASN A 149 -6.19 9.65 -20.30
CA ASN A 149 -5.23 10.24 -21.23
C ASN A 149 -5.17 9.47 -22.57
N ARG A 150 -6.11 9.79 -23.45
CA ARG A 150 -6.16 9.22 -24.81
C ARG A 150 -4.96 9.58 -25.68
N ALA A 151 -4.34 10.74 -25.46
CA ALA A 151 -3.18 11.17 -26.24
C ALA A 151 -1.97 10.26 -26.00
N GLY A 152 -1.65 10.00 -24.72
CA GLY A 152 -0.59 9.08 -24.33
C GLY A 152 -0.87 7.64 -24.78
N GLN A 153 -2.11 7.18 -24.66
CA GLN A 153 -2.53 5.87 -25.18
C GLN A 153 -2.30 5.76 -26.70
N ASN A 154 -2.77 6.76 -27.47
CA ASN A 154 -2.62 6.76 -28.93
C ASN A 154 -1.15 6.82 -29.37
N ALA A 155 -0.30 7.55 -28.64
CA ALA A 155 1.14 7.59 -28.92
C ALA A 155 1.75 6.19 -28.82
N ILE A 156 1.39 5.43 -27.78
CA ILE A 156 1.86 4.05 -27.60
C ILE A 156 1.30 3.15 -28.69
N PHE A 157 -0.02 3.15 -28.92
CA PHE A 157 -0.62 2.25 -29.90
C PHE A 157 -0.08 2.48 -31.32
N LYS A 158 0.11 3.74 -31.73
CA LYS A 158 0.71 4.05 -33.04
C LYS A 158 2.15 3.57 -33.13
N SER A 159 2.96 3.81 -32.10
CA SER A 159 4.36 3.36 -32.10
C SER A 159 4.52 1.85 -32.09
N GLY A 160 3.61 1.12 -31.43
CA GLY A 160 3.57 -0.35 -31.42
C GLY A 160 3.06 -0.96 -32.73
N LEU A 161 2.06 -0.33 -33.38
CA LEU A 161 1.52 -0.78 -34.67
C LEU A 161 2.50 -0.60 -35.83
N CYS A 162 3.40 0.38 -35.78
CA CYS A 162 4.39 0.62 -36.84
C CYS A 162 5.60 -0.32 -36.82
N LYS A 163 5.80 -1.14 -35.78
CA LYS A 163 6.89 -2.14 -35.72
C LYS A 163 6.47 -3.55 -36.17
N GLY A 164 5.19 -3.74 -36.56
CA GLY A 164 4.63 -5.03 -36.96
C GLY A 164 4.21 -5.11 -38.43
N GLY A 165 4.90 -4.40 -39.33
CA GLY A 165 4.70 -4.44 -40.78
C GLY A 165 5.98 -4.84 -41.51
#